data_AF-A0A5B8NLA5-F1
#
_entry.id   AF-A0A5B8NLA5-F1
#
_cell.length_a   1.000
_cell.length_b   1.000
_cell.length_c   1.000
_cell.angle_alpha   90.00
_cell.angle_beta   90.00
_cell.angle_gamma   90.00
#
_symmetry.space_group_name_H-M   'P 1'
#
loop_
_entity.id
_entity.type
_entity.pdbx_description
1 polymer ?
#
loop_
_entity_poly.entity_id
_entity_poly.type
_entity_poly.pdbx_seq_one_letter_code
_entity_poly.pdbx_strand_id
1 'polypeptide(L)'
;MLINNYKSDFRYKYDGGSLSSNSPTYVTRQADFDLYHALLNQEYCHIFNARQMGKSSLRKRIKAQLNEQNFACCTIDMSTICGKEVSKENFYQDLFHNLKVNLKIDPTEANYLAWEQNRESFSLERQFIELIEKVILVQIRSPIVIFLMKLIVF
;
A
#
# COMPACT_ATOMS: atom_id res chain seq x y z
N MET A 1 15.05 -23.47 45.61
CA MET A 1 14.09 -23.44 44.48
C MET A 1 13.23 -22.20 44.69
N LEU A 2 13.53 -21.09 44.01
CA LEU A 2 12.73 -19.86 44.08
C LEU A 2 12.25 -19.53 42.67
N ILE A 3 10.92 -19.47 42.54
CA ILE A 3 10.18 -19.33 41.30
C ILE A 3 10.27 -17.86 40.87
N ASN A 4 10.93 -17.59 39.74
CA ASN A 4 10.90 -16.27 39.11
C ASN A 4 9.50 -16.01 38.55
N ASN A 5 8.75 -15.14 39.21
CA ASN A 5 7.50 -14.59 38.68
C ASN A 5 7.81 -13.60 37.54
N TYR A 6 7.83 -14.09 36.30
CA TYR A 6 7.71 -13.22 35.12
C TYR A 6 6.32 -12.60 35.12
N LYS A 7 6.20 -11.37 35.64
CA LYS A 7 5.04 -10.51 35.40
C LYS A 7 5.10 -10.08 33.94
N SER A 8 4.38 -10.79 33.08
CA SER A 8 4.14 -10.33 31.71
C SER A 8 3.21 -9.12 31.77
N ASP A 9 3.74 -7.94 31.48
CA ASP A 9 3.01 -6.67 31.43
C ASP A 9 2.14 -6.61 30.15
N PHE A 10 1.18 -7.55 30.02
CA PHE A 10 0.22 -7.57 28.91
C PHE A 10 -0.80 -6.44 29.09
N ARG A 11 -0.48 -5.27 28.57
CA ARG A 11 -1.44 -4.16 28.46
C ARG A 11 -2.35 -4.41 27.27
N TYR A 12 -3.57 -4.88 27.53
CA TYR A 12 -4.61 -5.00 26.52
C TYR A 12 -4.99 -3.59 26.03
N LYS A 13 -4.60 -3.27 24.79
CA LYS A 13 -4.96 -2.02 24.13
C LYS A 13 -6.02 -2.30 23.06
N TYR A 14 -7.25 -1.89 23.33
CA TYR A 14 -8.35 -1.93 22.37
C TYR A 14 -8.48 -0.56 21.70
N ASP A 15 -7.95 -0.43 20.49
CA ASP A 15 -7.88 0.87 19.80
C ASP A 15 -9.13 1.20 18.96
N GLY A 16 -10.19 0.37 18.98
CA GLY A 16 -11.40 0.56 18.17
C GLY A 16 -11.15 0.69 16.65
N GLY A 17 -9.92 0.41 16.21
CA GLY A 17 -9.38 0.79 14.91
C GLY A 17 -8.21 -0.11 14.48
N SER A 18 -7.31 0.41 13.64
CA SER A 18 -6.27 -0.41 13.02
C SER A 18 -5.01 -0.53 13.89
N LEU A 19 -4.74 -1.74 14.37
CA LEU A 19 -3.55 -2.10 15.13
C LEU A 19 -2.25 -1.83 14.37
N SER A 20 -1.15 -1.59 15.10
CA SER A 20 0.20 -1.56 14.53
C SER A 20 0.62 -2.95 14.05
N SER A 21 1.61 -3.02 13.16
CA SER A 21 2.14 -4.27 12.60
C SER A 21 2.64 -5.26 13.67
N ASN A 22 3.16 -4.72 14.78
CA ASN A 22 3.76 -5.47 15.88
C ASN A 22 2.87 -5.50 17.14
N SER A 23 1.56 -5.23 17.01
CA SER A 23 0.67 -5.23 18.17
C SER A 23 0.63 -6.60 18.84
N PRO A 24 0.90 -6.71 20.16
CA PRO A 24 0.85 -7.98 20.88
C PRO A 24 -0.58 -8.52 21.02
N THR A 25 -1.60 -7.70 20.74
CA THR A 25 -3.02 -8.07 20.76
C THR A 25 -3.56 -8.52 19.40
N TYR A 26 -2.71 -8.58 18.36
CA TYR A 26 -3.13 -9.03 17.04
C TYR A 26 -3.21 -10.56 17.00
N VAL A 27 -4.40 -11.09 16.71
CA VAL A 27 -4.60 -12.53 16.44
C VAL A 27 -4.40 -12.79 14.95
N THR A 28 -3.39 -13.60 14.63
CA THR A 28 -3.07 -14.03 13.25
C THR A 28 -4.14 -15.00 12.75
N ARG A 29 -4.58 -14.85 11.50
CA ARG A 29 -5.59 -15.69 10.85
C ARG A 29 -4.98 -16.43 9.67
N GLN A 30 -5.67 -17.43 9.14
CA GLN A 30 -5.24 -18.14 7.94
C GLN A 30 -5.05 -17.18 6.74
N ALA A 31 -5.96 -16.22 6.58
CA ALA A 31 -5.90 -15.20 5.53
C ALA A 31 -4.63 -14.31 5.59
N ASP A 32 -3.97 -14.18 6.75
CA ASP A 32 -2.69 -13.49 6.86
C ASP A 32 -1.61 -14.25 6.08
N PHE A 33 -1.55 -15.57 6.25
CA PHE A 33 -0.59 -16.43 5.56
C PHE A 33 -0.89 -16.51 4.07
N ASP A 34 -2.15 -16.77 3.71
CA ASP A 34 -2.56 -16.92 2.32
C ASP A 34 -2.24 -15.66 1.51
N LEU A 35 -2.58 -14.49 2.05
CA LEU A 35 -2.28 -13.20 1.40
C LEU A 35 -0.78 -12.94 1.30
N TYR A 36 -0.02 -13.22 2.36
CA TYR A 36 1.42 -13.02 2.33
C TYR A 36 2.09 -13.86 1.24
N HIS A 37 1.76 -15.15 1.17
CA HIS A 37 2.35 -16.07 0.20
C HIS A 37 1.92 -15.75 -1.24
N ALA A 38 0.65 -15.42 -1.46
CA ALA A 38 0.19 -14.99 -2.78
C ALA A 38 0.91 -13.71 -3.25
N LEU A 39 1.14 -12.75 -2.35
CA LEU A 39 1.89 -11.53 -2.69
C LEU A 39 3.38 -11.79 -2.96
N LEU A 40 4.01 -12.73 -2.25
CA LEU A 40 5.39 -13.15 -2.56
C LEU A 40 5.48 -13.78 -3.96
N ASN A 41 4.46 -14.51 -4.38
CA ASN A 41 4.34 -15.07 -5.72
C ASN A 41 3.90 -14.04 -6.79
N GLN A 42 3.73 -12.77 -6.41
CA GLN A 42 3.26 -11.69 -7.29
C GLN A 42 1.88 -11.95 -7.90
N GLU A 43 1.02 -12.66 -7.15
CA GLU A 43 -0.34 -12.97 -7.58
C GLU A 43 -1.30 -11.80 -7.31
N TYR A 44 -2.28 -11.63 -8.20
CA TYR A 44 -3.34 -10.65 -8.01
C TYR A 44 -4.30 -11.08 -6.90
N CYS A 45 -4.33 -10.33 -5.80
CA CYS A 45 -5.09 -10.66 -4.60
C CYS A 45 -6.29 -9.73 -4.41
N HIS A 46 -7.47 -10.30 -4.13
CA HIS A 46 -8.66 -9.53 -3.77
C HIS A 46 -9.18 -9.90 -2.37
N ILE A 47 -9.38 -8.89 -1.51
CA ILE A 47 -9.88 -9.08 -0.14
C ILE A 47 -11.26 -8.42 0.03
N PHE A 48 -12.34 -9.19 -0.12
CA PHE A 48 -13.69 -8.77 0.25
C PHE A 48 -14.01 -9.29 1.64
N ASN A 49 -14.13 -8.43 2.65
CA ASN A 49 -14.64 -8.83 3.97
C ASN A 49 -15.42 -7.67 4.61
N ALA A 50 -16.29 -7.93 5.60
CA ALA A 50 -17.11 -6.91 6.26
C ALA A 50 -16.30 -5.81 6.98
N ARG A 51 -16.88 -4.62 7.21
CA ARG A 51 -16.22 -3.49 7.90
C ARG A 51 -15.72 -3.92 9.29
N GLN A 52 -14.63 -3.30 9.76
CA GLN A 52 -14.06 -3.50 11.11
C GLN A 52 -13.44 -4.88 11.42
N MET A 53 -13.32 -5.80 10.46
CA MET A 53 -12.66 -7.11 10.66
C MET A 53 -11.11 -7.08 10.61
N GLY A 54 -10.47 -5.94 10.88
CA GLY A 54 -9.01 -5.86 10.97
C GLY A 54 -8.23 -5.84 9.64
N LYS A 55 -8.86 -5.61 8.49
CA LYS A 55 -8.20 -5.48 7.16
C LYS A 55 -7.05 -4.48 7.14
N SER A 56 -7.24 -3.31 7.73
CA SER A 56 -6.21 -2.28 7.78
C SER A 56 -4.99 -2.73 8.60
N SER A 57 -5.23 -3.51 9.67
CA SER A 57 -4.19 -4.10 10.52
C SER A 57 -3.45 -5.22 9.78
N LEU A 58 -4.18 -6.10 9.09
CA LEU A 58 -3.63 -7.11 8.19
C LEU A 58 -2.70 -6.47 7.16
N ARG A 59 -3.18 -5.47 6.40
CA ARG A 59 -2.35 -4.74 5.43
C ARG A 59 -1.10 -4.13 6.06
N LYS A 60 -1.21 -3.47 7.23
CA LYS A 60 -0.04 -2.87 7.90
C LYS A 60 1.01 -3.93 8.23
N ARG A 61 0.58 -5.11 8.69
CA ARG A 61 1.46 -6.22 9.04
C ARG A 61 2.11 -6.83 7.80
N ILE A 62 1.33 -7.16 6.76
CA ILE A 62 1.83 -7.67 5.49
C ILE A 62 2.80 -6.68 4.83
N LYS A 63 2.46 -5.39 4.79
CA LYS A 63 3.36 -4.36 4.26
C LYS A 63 4.69 -4.32 5.02
N ALA A 64 4.68 -4.45 6.34
CA ALA A 64 5.91 -4.50 7.13
C ALA A 64 6.77 -5.71 6.76
N GLN A 65 6.15 -6.90 6.67
CA GLN A 65 6.85 -8.13 6.28
C GLN A 65 7.41 -8.07 4.85
N LEU A 66 6.64 -7.55 3.90
CA LEU A 66 7.10 -7.37 2.50
C LEU A 66 8.25 -6.38 2.40
N ASN A 67 8.22 -5.28 3.15
CA ASN A 67 9.34 -4.34 3.20
C ASN A 67 10.62 -5.01 3.74
N GLU A 68 10.52 -5.90 4.74
CA GLU A 68 11.65 -6.70 5.23
C GLU A 68 12.21 -7.64 4.14
N GLN A 69 11.38 -8.05 3.17
CA GLN A 69 11.79 -8.80 1.97
C GLN A 69 12.19 -7.90 0.78
N ASN A 70 12.45 -6.62 1.01
CA ASN A 70 12.84 -5.61 0.01
C ASN A 70 11.77 -5.26 -1.06
N PHE A 71 10.50 -5.60 -0.84
CA PHE A 71 9.43 -5.15 -1.74
C PHE A 71 9.18 -3.65 -1.56
N ALA A 72 8.94 -2.95 -2.67
CA ALA A 72 8.46 -1.57 -2.65
C ALA A 72 6.93 -1.57 -2.50
N CYS A 73 6.43 -1.12 -1.34
CA CYS A 73 5.00 -1.15 -1.04
C CYS A 73 4.33 0.22 -1.09
N CYS A 74 3.39 0.41 -2.02
CA CYS A 74 2.53 1.58 -2.12
C CYS A 74 1.15 1.31 -1.49
N THR A 75 0.55 2.28 -0.83
CA THR A 75 -0.87 2.20 -0.47
C THR A 75 -1.61 3.42 -0.94
N ILE A 76 -2.72 3.19 -1.64
CA ILE A 76 -3.63 4.21 -2.13
C ILE A 76 -4.97 3.99 -1.44
N ASP A 77 -5.42 5.00 -0.69
CA ASP A 77 -6.77 5.02 -0.14
C ASP A 77 -7.71 5.57 -1.21
N MET A 78 -8.51 4.70 -1.82
CA MET A 78 -9.40 5.11 -2.90
C MET A 78 -10.43 6.14 -2.43
N SER A 79 -10.77 6.18 -1.13
CA SER A 79 -11.70 7.18 -0.59
C SER A 79 -11.14 8.61 -0.56
N THR A 80 -9.83 8.80 -0.69
CA THR A 80 -9.21 10.13 -0.74
C THR A 80 -9.10 10.67 -2.16
N ILE A 81 -9.14 9.81 -3.17
CA ILE A 81 -8.96 10.18 -4.58
C ILE A 81 -10.23 9.92 -5.42
N CYS A 82 -11.18 9.15 -4.89
CA CYS A 82 -12.48 8.92 -5.50
C CYS A 82 -13.56 9.64 -4.69
N GLY A 83 -14.35 10.44 -5.37
CA GLY A 83 -15.53 11.12 -4.82
C GLY A 83 -16.58 11.30 -5.91
N LYS A 84 -17.82 11.59 -5.51
CA LYS A 84 -18.97 11.68 -6.45
C LYS A 84 -18.77 12.69 -7.59
N GLU A 85 -17.97 13.73 -7.36
CA GLU A 85 -17.76 14.83 -8.30
C GLU A 85 -16.28 15.02 -8.69
N VAL A 86 -15.45 14.00 -8.46
CA VAL A 86 -14.03 14.09 -8.85
C VAL A 86 -13.91 13.96 -10.36
N SER A 87 -13.32 14.98 -11.00
CA SER A 87 -13.00 14.92 -12.42
C SER A 87 -11.94 13.85 -12.70
N LYS A 88 -11.93 13.34 -13.93
CA LYS A 88 -10.93 12.36 -14.37
C LYS A 88 -9.51 12.91 -14.19
N GLU A 89 -9.31 14.18 -14.52
CA GLU A 89 -8.04 14.89 -14.38
C GLU A 89 -7.56 14.88 -12.92
N ASN A 90 -8.42 15.29 -11.98
CA ASN A 90 -8.07 15.31 -10.56
C ASN A 90 -7.76 13.92 -10.02
N PHE A 91 -8.56 12.92 -10.41
CA PHE A 91 -8.29 11.51 -10.06
C PHE A 91 -6.88 11.08 -10.49
N TYR A 92 -6.49 11.35 -11.74
CA TYR A 92 -5.17 10.98 -12.25
C TYR A 92 -4.04 11.78 -11.59
N GLN A 93 -4.23 13.08 -11.34
CA GLN A 93 -3.21 13.88 -10.64
C GLN A 93 -2.96 13.37 -9.22
N ASP A 94 -4.03 13.06 -8.47
CA ASP A 94 -3.90 12.50 -7.13
C ASP A 94 -3.31 11.09 -7.16
N LEU A 95 -3.66 10.27 -8.15
CA LEU A 95 -3.07 8.95 -8.36
C LEU A 95 -1.56 9.04 -8.60
N PHE A 96 -1.13 9.92 -9.52
CA PHE A 96 0.28 10.15 -9.81
C PHE A 96 1.03 10.63 -8.58
N HIS A 97 0.47 11.59 -7.85
CA HIS A 97 1.06 12.09 -6.61
C HIS A 97 1.23 10.96 -5.58
N ASN A 98 0.17 10.18 -5.33
CA ASN A 98 0.21 9.07 -4.37
C ASN A 98 1.27 8.04 -4.74
N LEU A 99 1.35 7.63 -6.00
CA LEU A 99 2.35 6.68 -6.47
C LEU A 99 3.76 7.21 -6.25
N LYS A 100 4.05 8.43 -6.71
CA LYS A 100 5.37 9.05 -6.61
C LYS A 100 5.85 9.17 -5.16
N VAL A 101 4.98 9.67 -4.27
CA VAL A 101 5.32 9.88 -2.86
C VAL A 101 5.48 8.56 -2.13
N ASN A 102 4.54 7.62 -2.29
CA ASN A 102 4.59 6.35 -1.55
C ASN A 102 5.77 5.47 -2.00
N LEU A 103 6.11 5.51 -3.28
CA LEU A 103 7.23 4.78 -3.86
C LEU A 103 8.55 5.52 -3.78
N LYS A 104 8.57 6.74 -3.21
CA LYS A 104 9.75 7.59 -3.04
C LYS A 104 10.52 7.82 -4.35
N ILE A 105 9.77 8.11 -5.42
CA ILE A 105 10.33 8.41 -6.73
C ILE A 105 11.16 9.70 -6.63
N ASP A 106 12.41 9.63 -7.09
CA ASP A 106 13.32 10.76 -7.11
C ASP A 106 12.96 11.69 -8.29
N PRO A 107 12.56 12.95 -8.01
CA PRO A 107 12.17 13.89 -9.04
C PRO A 107 13.36 14.51 -9.79
N THR A 108 14.60 14.21 -9.39
CA THR A 108 15.82 14.76 -10.03
C THR A 108 16.36 13.88 -11.15
N GLU A 109 15.91 12.63 -11.22
CA GLU A 109 16.32 11.66 -12.24
C GLU A 109 15.86 12.06 -13.65
N ALA A 110 16.70 11.80 -14.65
CA ALA A 110 16.46 12.23 -16.03
C ALA A 110 15.13 11.72 -16.61
N ASN A 111 14.78 10.46 -16.31
CA ASN A 111 13.52 9.85 -16.73
C ASN A 111 12.29 10.56 -16.14
N TYR A 112 12.35 10.99 -14.88
CA TYR A 112 11.28 11.75 -14.25
C TYR A 112 11.11 13.10 -14.95
N LEU A 113 12.21 13.84 -15.11
CA LEU A 113 12.20 15.16 -15.72
C LEU A 113 11.66 15.10 -17.15
N ALA A 114 12.09 14.11 -17.93
CA ALA A 114 11.59 13.88 -19.29
C ALA A 114 10.08 13.56 -19.31
N TRP A 115 9.59 12.71 -18.40
CA TRP A 115 8.16 12.44 -18.29
C TRP A 115 7.37 13.69 -17.92
N GLU A 116 7.79 14.41 -16.88
CA GLU A 116 7.11 15.61 -16.38
C GLU A 116 6.99 16.70 -17.45
N GLN A 117 8.06 16.92 -18.23
CA GLN A 117 8.08 17.92 -19.31
C GLN A 117 7.13 17.59 -20.47
N ASN A 118 6.94 16.32 -20.80
CA ASN A 118 6.19 15.90 -21.98
C ASN A 118 4.75 15.46 -21.67
N ARG A 119 4.41 15.20 -20.41
CA ARG A 119 3.16 14.52 -20.04
C ARG A 119 1.90 15.24 -20.55
N GLU A 120 1.87 16.57 -20.57
CA GLU A 120 0.69 17.36 -20.95
C GLU A 120 0.32 17.19 -22.43
N SER A 121 1.25 16.71 -23.26
CA SER A 121 0.99 16.36 -24.67
C SER A 121 0.26 15.02 -24.84
N PHE A 122 0.01 14.28 -23.75
CA PHE A 122 -0.58 12.95 -23.77
C PHE A 122 -1.90 12.89 -23.00
N SER A 123 -2.75 11.92 -23.36
CA SER A 123 -3.94 11.60 -22.57
C SER A 123 -3.55 11.09 -21.17
N LEU A 124 -4.43 11.23 -20.19
CA LEU A 124 -4.18 10.83 -18.81
C LEU A 124 -3.80 9.35 -18.67
N GLU A 125 -4.40 8.47 -19.47
CA GLU A 125 -4.06 7.04 -19.51
C GLU A 125 -2.62 6.83 -19.98
N ARG A 126 -2.21 7.56 -21.02
CA ARG A 126 -0.85 7.46 -21.55
C ARG A 126 0.15 8.05 -20.57
N GLN A 127 -0.18 9.17 -19.91
CA GLN A 127 0.64 9.71 -18.83
C GLN A 127 0.85 8.68 -17.71
N PHE A 128 -0.21 7.94 -17.34
CA PHE A 128 -0.14 6.89 -16.32
C PHE A 128 0.76 5.74 -16.75
N ILE A 129 0.57 5.21 -17.97
CA ILE A 129 1.41 4.12 -18.51
C ILE A 129 2.87 4.56 -18.54
N GLU A 130 3.17 5.76 -19.04
CA GLU A 130 4.55 6.26 -19.10
C GLU A 130 5.15 6.50 -17.71
N LEU A 131 4.37 6.94 -16.72
CA LEU A 131 4.82 7.06 -15.34
C LEU A 131 5.24 5.69 -14.78
N ILE A 132 4.46 4.65 -15.04
CA ILE A 132 4.79 3.29 -14.59
C ILE A 132 6.04 2.79 -15.30
N GLU A 133 6.03 2.75 -16.63
CA GLU A 133 7.07 2.10 -17.43
C GLU A 133 8.39 2.85 -17.44
N LYS A 134 8.35 4.18 -17.61
CA LYS A 134 9.55 4.98 -17.89
C LYS A 134 10.14 5.61 -16.64
N VAL A 135 9.38 5.71 -15.55
CA VAL A 135 9.83 6.35 -14.30
C VAL A 135 9.88 5.33 -13.16
N ILE A 136 8.73 4.75 -12.77
CA ILE A 136 8.64 3.89 -11.59
C ILE A 136 9.47 2.62 -11.77
N LEU A 137 9.28 1.88 -12.87
CA LEU A 137 9.99 0.63 -13.13
C LEU A 137 11.47 0.82 -13.47
N VAL A 138 11.88 2.05 -13.83
CA VAL A 138 13.30 2.38 -14.05
C VAL A 138 14.01 2.64 -12.73
N GLN A 139 13.37 3.35 -11.79
CA GLN A 139 13.96 3.68 -10.49
C GLN A 139 13.87 2.53 -9.48
N ILE A 140 12.83 1.69 -9.57
CA ILE A 140 12.57 0.61 -8.61
C ILE A 140 12.83 -0.75 -9.27
N ARG A 141 13.90 -1.41 -8.82
CA ARG A 141 14.30 -2.74 -9.31
C ARG A 141 13.74 -3.90 -8.48
N SER A 142 13.22 -3.62 -7.30
CA SER A 142 12.60 -4.64 -6.46
C SER A 142 11.12 -4.84 -6.83
N PRO A 143 10.51 -5.98 -6.47
CA PRO A 143 9.09 -6.20 -6.71
C PRO A 143 8.24 -5.12 -6.04
N ILE A 144 7.19 -4.68 -6.75
CA ILE A 144 6.30 -3.60 -6.30
C ILE A 144 4.93 -4.18 -5.94
N VAL A 145 4.40 -3.82 -4.77
CA VAL A 145 3.03 -4.15 -4.37
C VAL A 145 2.25 -2.87 -4.12
N ILE A 146 1.11 -2.73 -4.79
CA ILE A 146 0.21 -1.58 -4.65
C ILE A 146 -1.08 -2.04 -3.95
N PHE A 147 -1.27 -1.58 -2.72
CA PHE A 147 -2.51 -1.82 -1.96
C PHE A 147 -3.55 -0.76 -2.31
N LEU A 148 -4.63 -1.15 -2.98
CA LEU A 148 -5.81 -0.31 -3.18
C LEU A 148 -6.80 -0.54 -2.03
N MET A 149 -7.02 0.48 -1.21
CA MET A 149 -7.88 0.40 -0.03
C MET A 149 -9.20 1.13 -0.21
N LYS A 150 -10.24 0.66 0.50
CA LYS A 150 -11.57 1.29 0.57
C LYS A 150 -12.14 1.64 -0.81
N LEU A 151 -12.06 0.68 -1.74
CA LEU A 151 -12.78 0.79 -3.00
C LEU A 151 -14.28 0.83 -2.67
N ILE A 152 -14.94 1.95 -2.98
CA ILE A 152 -16.39 2.09 -2.87
C ILE A 152 -16.95 1.79 -4.26
N VAL A 153 -17.62 0.65 -4.40
CA VAL A 153 -18.42 0.31 -5.58
C VAL A 153 -19.84 0.78 -5.27
N PHE A 154 -20.37 1.70 -6.07
CA PHE A 154 -21.76 2.15 -6.00
C PHE A 154 -22.67 1.23 -6.83
#